data_AF-A0AAP4VJ06-F1
#
_entry.id   AF-A0AAP4VJ06-F1
#
_cell.length_a   1.000
_cell.length_b   1.000
_cell.length_c   1.000
_cell.angle_alpha   90.00
_cell.angle_beta   90.00
_cell.angle_gamma   90.00
#
_symmetry.space_group_name_H-M   'P 1'
#
loop_
_entity.id
_entity.type
_entity.pdbx_description
1 polymer ?
#
loop_
_entity_poly.entity_id
_entity_poly.type
_entity_poly.pdbx_seq_one_letter_code
_entity_poly.pdbx_strand_id
1 'polypeptide(L)'
;MSITTLIDDTITNPVMLDQAQQRSTLRQHYFDAIAGIRPPDTAPIAQLLYEGLLPVKAHLASKPRVWKRMEDALHTLIVRQTDPLALKMDELTFDAYLEMRRIDNYGEWAAIMTEYAIDVDMTEHLVADRSLAEMRTAAIDSITLVNDPYSFRKEIHIADSVNSVWLLMYREGLKLQDALNKLATLVAENERNLMAARDRVLAGPLGNRADVRAYVTELEHLASGNAEFHAISTRYHGRDFKGKRFISGEVTIRALPSTDEVAAADRAGVRPAN
;
A
#
# COMPACT_ATOMS: atom_id res chain seq x y z
N MET A 1 9.48 -0.60 0.61
CA MET A 1 8.57 0.43 0.07
C MET A 1 8.99 0.98 -1.29
N SER A 2 10.25 1.34 -1.54
CA SER A 2 10.65 1.82 -2.89
C SER A 2 10.47 0.76 -3.98
N ILE A 3 10.89 -0.49 -3.71
CA ILE A 3 10.71 -1.63 -4.63
C ILE A 3 9.24 -1.84 -4.96
N THR A 4 8.38 -1.89 -3.95
CA THR A 4 6.93 -2.10 -4.11
C THR A 4 6.28 -0.95 -4.88
N THR A 5 6.72 0.30 -4.67
CA THR A 5 6.25 1.46 -5.45
C THR A 5 6.64 1.34 -6.93
N LEU A 6 7.85 0.89 -7.24
CA LEU A 6 8.30 0.69 -8.62
C LEU A 6 7.55 -0.43 -9.32
N ILE A 7 7.25 -1.52 -8.61
CA ILE A 7 6.41 -2.62 -9.11
C ILE A 7 5.01 -2.09 -9.47
N ASP A 8 4.38 -1.37 -8.54
CA ASP A 8 3.06 -0.75 -8.74
C ASP A 8 3.03 0.19 -9.96
N ASP A 9 3.95 1.15 -10.02
CA ASP A 9 4.04 2.12 -11.13
C ASP A 9 4.31 1.40 -12.48
N THR A 10 5.06 0.29 -12.48
CA THR A 10 5.34 -0.48 -13.71
C THR A 10 4.12 -1.26 -14.20
N ILE A 11 3.37 -1.88 -13.30
CA ILE A 11 2.22 -2.71 -13.67
C ILE A 11 1.01 -1.83 -14.04
N THR A 12 0.85 -0.69 -13.38
CA THR A 12 -0.25 0.26 -13.63
C THR A 12 0.00 1.18 -14.83
N ASN A 13 1.17 1.10 -15.47
CA ASN A 13 1.46 1.86 -16.69
C ASN A 13 0.48 1.45 -17.81
N PRO A 14 -0.26 2.39 -18.43
CA PRO A 14 -1.24 2.10 -19.50
C PRO A 14 -0.68 1.30 -20.67
N VAL A 15 0.59 1.49 -21.04
CA VAL A 15 1.25 0.75 -22.12
C VAL A 15 1.39 -0.75 -21.79
N MET A 16 1.53 -1.09 -20.50
CA MET A 16 1.63 -2.47 -20.02
C MET A 16 0.25 -3.15 -19.89
N LEU A 17 -0.83 -2.39 -19.72
CA LEU A 17 -2.20 -2.90 -19.58
C LEU A 17 -2.73 -3.59 -20.86
N ASP A 18 -2.19 -3.26 -22.03
CA ASP A 18 -2.63 -3.85 -23.30
C ASP A 18 -1.77 -5.05 -23.76
N GLN A 19 -0.68 -5.36 -23.05
CA GLN A 19 0.33 -6.33 -23.48
C GLN A 19 0.33 -7.61 -22.62
N ALA A 20 -0.67 -8.47 -22.81
CA ALA A 20 -0.88 -9.67 -21.99
C ALA A 20 0.36 -10.57 -21.88
N GLN A 21 1.09 -10.78 -22.99
CA GLN A 21 2.31 -11.57 -22.99
C GLN A 21 3.41 -10.92 -22.13
N GLN A 22 3.57 -9.60 -22.20
CA GLN A 22 4.58 -8.89 -21.42
C GLN A 22 4.26 -8.91 -19.93
N ARG A 23 2.98 -8.75 -19.56
CA ARG A 23 2.54 -8.90 -18.16
C ARG A 23 2.82 -10.30 -17.62
N SER A 24 2.57 -11.34 -18.41
CA SER A 24 2.87 -12.71 -18.00
C SER A 24 4.37 -12.95 -17.80
N THR A 25 5.21 -12.41 -18.69
CA THR A 25 6.67 -12.48 -18.56
C THR A 25 7.14 -11.73 -17.31
N LEU A 26 6.64 -10.51 -17.07
CA LEU A 26 7.00 -9.71 -15.90
C LEU A 26 6.56 -10.39 -14.59
N ARG A 27 5.34 -10.95 -14.56
CA ARG A 27 4.84 -11.77 -13.45
C ARG A 27 5.79 -12.91 -13.13
N GLN A 28 6.25 -13.64 -14.15
CA GLN A 28 7.18 -14.75 -13.95
C GLN A 28 8.50 -14.27 -13.34
N HIS A 29 9.05 -13.15 -13.81
CA HIS A 29 10.28 -12.58 -13.23
C HIS A 29 10.14 -12.20 -11.76
N TYR A 30 8.97 -11.68 -11.34
CA TYR A 30 8.72 -11.43 -9.93
C TYR A 30 8.59 -12.72 -9.11
N PHE A 31 7.93 -13.76 -9.64
CA PHE A 31 7.88 -15.06 -8.96
C PHE A 31 9.26 -15.71 -8.84
N ASP A 32 10.08 -15.62 -9.89
CA ASP A 32 11.47 -16.10 -9.85
C ASP A 32 12.25 -15.38 -8.74
N ALA A 33 12.14 -14.04 -8.67
CA ALA A 33 12.77 -13.24 -7.63
C ALA A 33 12.35 -13.67 -6.21
N ILE A 34 11.06 -13.88 -5.98
CA ILE A 34 10.49 -14.33 -4.70
C ILE A 34 11.01 -15.74 -4.34
N ALA A 35 11.08 -16.63 -5.33
CA ALA A 35 11.62 -17.98 -5.18
C ALA A 35 13.15 -18.01 -4.96
N GLY A 36 13.85 -16.87 -5.10
CA GLY A 36 15.30 -16.77 -4.99
C GLY A 36 16.05 -17.19 -6.25
N ILE A 37 15.38 -17.18 -7.40
CA ILE A 37 15.96 -17.36 -8.73
C ILE A 37 16.25 -15.97 -9.29
N ARG A 38 17.53 -15.69 -9.63
CA ARG A 38 17.94 -14.37 -10.13
C ARG A 38 17.24 -14.07 -11.47
N PRO A 39 16.45 -12.98 -11.58
CA PRO A 39 15.83 -12.59 -12.84
C PRO A 39 16.84 -12.05 -13.87
N PRO A 40 16.51 -12.02 -15.18
CA PRO A 40 17.42 -11.54 -16.21
C PRO A 40 17.74 -10.04 -16.05
N ASP A 41 18.88 -9.60 -16.59
CA ASP A 41 19.32 -8.19 -16.57
C ASP A 41 18.35 -7.24 -17.27
N THR A 42 17.51 -7.77 -18.15
CA THR A 42 16.43 -7.04 -18.82
C THR A 42 15.22 -6.74 -17.91
N ALA A 43 15.20 -7.28 -16.68
CA ALA A 43 14.14 -7.09 -15.70
C ALA A 43 14.66 -6.41 -14.41
N PRO A 44 15.11 -5.13 -14.47
CA PRO A 44 15.83 -4.49 -13.37
C PRO A 44 15.01 -4.37 -12.07
N ILE A 45 13.70 -4.18 -12.15
CA ILE A 45 12.83 -4.10 -10.95
C ILE A 45 12.70 -5.48 -10.29
N ALA A 46 12.62 -6.56 -11.08
CA ALA A 46 12.64 -7.91 -10.55
C ALA A 46 14.02 -8.25 -9.93
N GLN A 47 15.12 -7.77 -10.52
CA GLN A 47 16.45 -7.89 -9.88
C GLN A 47 16.50 -7.16 -8.54
N LEU A 48 15.98 -5.94 -8.47
CA LEU A 48 15.94 -5.18 -7.23
C LEU A 48 15.09 -5.89 -6.17
N LEU A 49 13.95 -6.49 -6.55
CA LEU A 49 13.15 -7.33 -5.67
C LEU A 49 13.95 -8.54 -5.15
N TYR A 50 14.60 -9.27 -6.06
CA TYR A 50 15.45 -10.41 -5.71
C TYR A 50 16.53 -10.02 -4.69
N GLU A 51 17.30 -8.96 -4.97
CA GLU A 51 18.39 -8.49 -4.12
C GLU A 51 17.87 -7.95 -2.78
N GLY A 52 16.74 -7.24 -2.78
CA GLY A 52 16.09 -6.72 -1.59
C GLY A 52 15.54 -7.81 -0.67
N LEU A 53 15.13 -8.96 -1.22
CA LEU A 53 14.61 -10.09 -0.43
C LEU A 53 15.71 -10.95 0.21
N LEU A 54 16.93 -10.94 -0.33
CA LEU A 54 18.06 -11.72 0.24
C LEU A 54 18.30 -11.43 1.74
N PRO A 55 18.50 -10.17 2.18
CA PRO A 55 18.73 -9.88 3.60
C PRO A 55 17.48 -10.17 4.46
N VAL A 56 16.29 -9.99 3.90
CA VAL A 56 15.02 -10.26 4.61
C VAL A 56 14.86 -11.76 4.87
N LYS A 57 15.09 -12.60 3.86
CA LYS A 57 15.05 -14.06 3.97
C LYS A 57 16.10 -14.58 4.94
N ALA A 58 17.32 -14.02 4.91
CA ALA A 58 18.38 -14.39 5.83
C ALA A 58 18.01 -14.07 7.29
N HIS A 59 17.45 -12.89 7.55
CA HIS A 59 17.00 -12.48 8.88
C HIS A 59 15.85 -13.36 9.39
N LEU A 60 14.87 -13.66 8.54
CA LEU A 60 13.71 -14.48 8.88
C LEU A 60 13.98 -15.99 8.85
N ALA A 61 15.23 -16.44 8.66
CA ALA A 61 15.57 -17.86 8.65
C ALA A 61 15.16 -18.60 9.95
N SER A 62 15.18 -17.90 11.08
CA SER A 62 14.73 -18.42 12.38
C SER A 62 13.20 -18.32 12.59
N LYS A 63 12.48 -17.63 11.69
CA LYS A 63 11.04 -17.36 11.75
C LYS A 63 10.36 -17.78 10.44
N PRO A 64 10.40 -19.07 10.08
CA PRO A 64 9.95 -19.55 8.77
C PRO A 64 8.47 -19.27 8.48
N ARG A 65 7.63 -19.13 9.52
CA ARG A 65 6.21 -18.77 9.37
C ARG A 65 6.01 -17.32 8.90
N VAL A 66 6.83 -16.40 9.42
CA VAL A 66 6.83 -15.00 9.00
C VAL A 66 7.29 -14.91 7.55
N TRP A 67 8.38 -15.61 7.20
CA TRP A 67 8.83 -15.70 5.80
C TRP A 67 7.75 -16.29 4.89
N LYS A 68 7.07 -17.37 5.31
CA LYS A 68 6.02 -17.99 4.50
C LYS A 68 4.84 -17.03 4.25
N ARG A 69 4.35 -16.34 5.29
CA ARG A 69 3.30 -15.32 5.11
C ARG A 69 3.75 -14.17 4.22
N MET A 70 5.01 -13.78 4.32
CA MET A 70 5.61 -12.74 3.50
C MET A 70 5.67 -13.14 2.02
N GLU A 71 6.12 -14.36 1.74
CA GLU A 71 6.15 -14.96 0.41
C GLU A 71 4.74 -15.05 -0.18
N ASP A 72 3.78 -15.58 0.58
CA ASP A 72 2.38 -15.71 0.16
C ASP A 72 1.75 -14.34 -0.14
N ALA A 73 1.99 -13.32 0.70
CA ALA A 73 1.49 -11.97 0.49
C ALA A 73 2.04 -11.35 -0.80
N LEU A 74 3.34 -11.52 -1.10
CA LEU A 74 3.92 -11.06 -2.36
C LEU A 74 3.36 -11.81 -3.56
N HIS A 75 3.19 -13.14 -3.47
CA HIS A 75 2.58 -13.93 -4.53
C HIS A 75 1.16 -13.45 -4.85
N THR A 76 0.31 -13.30 -3.82
CA THR A 76 -1.08 -12.84 -3.98
C THR A 76 -1.12 -11.45 -4.61
N LEU A 77 -0.28 -10.53 -4.13
CA LEU A 77 -0.15 -9.19 -4.71
C LEU A 77 0.24 -9.25 -6.18
N ILE A 78 1.31 -9.97 -6.54
CA ILE A 78 1.80 -10.03 -7.92
C ILE A 78 0.73 -10.62 -8.85
N VAL A 79 0.03 -11.67 -8.42
CA VAL A 79 -1.13 -12.20 -9.16
C VAL A 79 -2.16 -11.12 -9.39
N ARG A 80 -2.55 -10.42 -8.32
CA ARG A 80 -3.62 -9.43 -8.33
C ARG A 80 -3.29 -8.21 -9.21
N GLN A 81 -2.08 -7.68 -9.13
CA GLN A 81 -1.66 -6.54 -9.94
C GLN A 81 -1.53 -6.92 -11.43
N THR A 82 -1.09 -8.15 -11.73
CA THR A 82 -0.85 -8.58 -13.13
C THR A 82 -2.06 -9.22 -13.82
N ASP A 83 -3.16 -9.41 -13.10
CA ASP A 83 -4.46 -9.80 -13.64
C ASP A 83 -5.39 -8.57 -13.70
N PRO A 84 -5.37 -7.81 -14.81
CA PRO A 84 -6.13 -6.57 -14.95
C PRO A 84 -7.64 -6.80 -15.16
N LEU A 85 -8.19 -7.96 -14.78
CA LEU A 85 -9.64 -8.18 -14.81
C LEU A 85 -10.33 -7.20 -13.88
N ALA A 86 -10.70 -6.05 -14.47
CA ALA A 86 -11.85 -5.21 -14.19
C ALA A 86 -12.27 -5.26 -12.73
N LEU A 87 -11.62 -4.44 -11.91
CA LEU A 87 -12.22 -4.00 -10.67
C LEU A 87 -13.47 -3.24 -11.10
N LYS A 88 -14.60 -3.93 -11.12
CA LYS A 88 -15.91 -3.35 -11.39
C LYS A 88 -16.27 -2.45 -10.22
N MET A 89 -15.59 -1.32 -10.15
CA MET A 89 -15.67 -0.34 -9.08
C MET A 89 -17.11 0.12 -8.87
N ASP A 90 -17.91 0.10 -9.93
CA ASP A 90 -19.34 0.37 -9.92
C ASP A 90 -20.18 -0.67 -9.18
N GLU A 91 -19.72 -1.93 -9.13
CA GLU A 91 -20.37 -3.05 -8.44
C GLU A 91 -19.89 -3.24 -6.98
N LEU A 92 -18.78 -2.60 -6.58
CA LEU A 92 -18.20 -2.79 -5.24
C LEU A 92 -18.99 -2.06 -4.13
N THR A 93 -19.09 -2.70 -2.96
CA THR A 93 -19.35 -2.02 -1.70
C THR A 93 -18.06 -1.40 -1.16
N PHE A 94 -18.17 -0.46 -0.22
CA PHE A 94 -16.98 0.13 0.41
C PHE A 94 -16.14 -0.92 1.17
N ASP A 95 -16.79 -1.88 1.83
CA ASP A 95 -16.09 -2.96 2.52
C ASP A 95 -15.37 -3.90 1.55
N ALA A 96 -16.02 -4.27 0.44
CA ALA A 96 -15.37 -5.07 -0.60
C ALA A 96 -14.19 -4.32 -1.27
N TYR A 97 -14.31 -3.00 -1.39
CA TYR A 97 -13.21 -2.14 -1.83
C TYR A 97 -12.03 -2.20 -0.86
N LEU A 98 -12.26 -2.07 0.46
CA LEU A 98 -11.20 -2.18 1.44
C LEU A 98 -10.56 -3.57 1.46
N GLU A 99 -11.36 -4.64 1.43
CA GLU A 99 -10.85 -6.03 1.37
C GLU A 99 -9.91 -6.26 0.19
N MET A 100 -10.29 -5.77 -0.98
CA MET A 100 -9.42 -5.76 -2.15
C MET A 100 -8.16 -4.91 -1.92
N ARG A 101 -8.31 -3.68 -1.41
CA ARG A 101 -7.18 -2.75 -1.27
C ARG A 101 -6.16 -3.17 -0.21
N ARG A 102 -6.54 -4.02 0.76
CA ARG A 102 -5.59 -4.68 1.67
C ARG A 102 -4.52 -5.48 0.92
N ILE A 103 -4.87 -6.02 -0.25
CA ILE A 103 -3.96 -6.73 -1.15
C ILE A 103 -3.26 -5.72 -2.07
N ASP A 104 -4.03 -4.95 -2.84
CA ASP A 104 -3.49 -4.08 -3.91
C ASP A 104 -2.53 -3.02 -3.40
N ASN A 105 -2.73 -2.53 -2.17
CA ASN A 105 -1.93 -1.47 -1.58
C ASN A 105 -0.78 -2.00 -0.69
N TYR A 106 -0.35 -3.25 -0.91
CA TYR A 106 0.74 -3.89 -0.14
C TYR A 106 0.46 -3.95 1.37
N GLY A 107 -0.81 -3.97 1.78
CA GLY A 107 -1.21 -3.86 3.18
C GLY A 107 -0.70 -5.01 4.04
N GLU A 108 -0.98 -6.24 3.59
CA GLU A 108 -0.51 -7.47 4.25
C GLU A 108 1.03 -7.51 4.34
N TRP A 109 1.71 -7.14 3.25
CA TRP A 109 3.17 -7.03 3.21
C TRP A 109 3.70 -6.01 4.22
N ALA A 110 3.13 -4.80 4.26
CA ALA A 110 3.54 -3.74 5.16
C ALA A 110 3.36 -4.16 6.63
N ALA A 111 2.25 -4.81 6.97
CA ALA A 111 2.04 -5.33 8.31
C ALA A 111 3.06 -6.42 8.68
N ILE A 112 3.42 -7.33 7.75
CA ILE A 112 4.44 -8.35 8.02
C ILE A 112 5.85 -7.73 8.14
N MET A 113 6.13 -6.66 7.38
CA MET A 113 7.39 -5.93 7.51
C MET A 113 7.58 -5.30 8.89
N THR A 114 6.50 -4.97 9.61
CA THR A 114 6.63 -4.53 11.01
C THR A 114 7.12 -5.66 11.91
N GLU A 115 6.68 -6.92 11.70
CA GLU A 115 7.20 -8.09 12.42
C GLU A 115 8.68 -8.33 12.13
N TYR A 116 9.07 -8.20 10.86
CA TYR A 116 10.47 -8.24 10.44
C TYR A 116 11.31 -7.15 11.12
N ALA A 117 10.81 -5.91 11.18
CA ALA A 117 11.56 -4.78 11.71
C ALA A 117 11.87 -4.90 13.21
N ILE A 118 10.98 -5.52 13.98
CA ILE A 118 11.16 -5.72 15.43
C ILE A 118 11.53 -7.16 15.81
N ASP A 119 11.83 -8.00 14.81
CA ASP A 119 12.25 -9.39 14.95
C ASP A 119 11.29 -10.27 15.78
N VAL A 120 9.99 -10.22 15.48
CA VAL A 120 8.94 -11.05 16.15
C VAL A 120 8.21 -11.97 15.17
N ASP A 121 7.50 -12.98 15.70
CA ASP A 121 6.56 -13.81 14.95
C ASP A 121 5.18 -13.75 15.61
N MET A 122 4.24 -13.03 14.99
CA MET A 122 2.87 -12.86 15.48
C MET A 122 1.89 -13.88 14.89
N THR A 123 2.36 -14.88 14.14
CA THR A 123 1.49 -15.80 13.39
C THR A 123 0.45 -16.48 14.28
N GLU A 124 0.85 -17.00 15.44
CA GLU A 124 -0.10 -17.65 16.37
C GLU A 124 -0.98 -16.66 17.10
N HIS A 125 -0.41 -15.52 17.52
CA HIS A 125 -1.13 -14.49 18.27
C HIS A 125 -2.23 -13.84 17.44
N LEU A 126 -1.98 -13.62 16.15
CA LEU A 126 -2.98 -13.11 15.20
C LEU A 126 -4.14 -14.09 14.98
N VAL A 127 -3.89 -15.39 15.09
CA VAL A 127 -4.95 -16.42 15.02
C VAL A 127 -5.69 -16.53 16.36
N ALA A 128 -4.97 -16.43 17.47
CA ALA A 128 -5.51 -16.67 18.80
C ALA A 128 -6.28 -15.45 19.37
N ASP A 129 -5.90 -14.23 19.00
CA ASP A 129 -6.50 -13.00 19.52
C ASP A 129 -7.14 -12.18 18.41
N ARG A 130 -8.47 -12.18 18.40
CA ARG A 130 -9.28 -11.43 17.44
C ARG A 130 -9.03 -9.92 17.51
N SER A 131 -8.77 -9.35 18.68
CA SER A 131 -8.55 -7.91 18.81
C SER A 131 -7.22 -7.51 18.18
N LEU A 132 -6.20 -8.39 18.24
CA LEU A 132 -4.92 -8.16 17.57
C LEU A 132 -5.08 -8.22 16.04
N ALA A 133 -5.85 -9.19 15.54
CA ALA A 133 -6.19 -9.25 14.12
C ALA A 133 -6.97 -8.02 13.67
N GLU A 134 -7.98 -7.58 14.43
CA GLU A 134 -8.75 -6.36 14.16
C GLU A 134 -7.86 -5.10 14.14
N MET A 135 -6.93 -4.98 15.09
CA MET A 135 -5.99 -3.86 15.14
C MET A 135 -5.08 -3.86 13.90
N ARG A 136 -4.55 -5.02 13.51
CA ARG A 136 -3.75 -5.19 12.29
C ARG A 136 -4.54 -4.79 11.05
N THR A 137 -5.79 -5.25 10.94
CA THR A 137 -6.67 -4.89 9.82
C THR A 137 -6.92 -3.39 9.76
N ALA A 138 -7.22 -2.73 10.90
CA ALA A 138 -7.43 -1.28 10.93
C ALA A 138 -6.15 -0.49 10.56
N ALA A 139 -4.98 -0.98 10.98
CA ALA A 139 -3.69 -0.39 10.57
C ALA A 139 -3.46 -0.52 9.06
N ILE A 140 -3.80 -1.68 8.47
CA ILE A 140 -3.73 -1.88 7.02
C ILE A 140 -4.74 -0.98 6.29
N ASP A 141 -6.00 -0.92 6.75
CA ASP A 141 -7.04 -0.10 6.14
C ASP A 141 -6.67 1.39 6.16
N SER A 142 -5.94 1.83 7.19
CA SER A 142 -5.42 3.20 7.28
C SER A 142 -4.49 3.55 6.12
N ILE A 143 -3.76 2.58 5.56
CA ILE A 143 -2.85 2.79 4.42
C ILE A 143 -3.66 3.31 3.23
N THR A 144 -4.76 2.63 2.90
CA THR A 144 -5.66 3.00 1.80
C THR A 144 -6.46 4.25 2.10
N LEU A 145 -7.15 4.29 3.25
CA LEU A 145 -8.07 5.39 3.59
C LEU A 145 -7.37 6.75 3.62
N VAL A 146 -6.11 6.78 4.05
CA VAL A 146 -5.29 8.00 4.04
C VAL A 146 -4.62 8.22 2.69
N ASN A 147 -4.24 7.18 1.96
CA ASN A 147 -3.61 7.35 0.64
C ASN A 147 -4.57 7.96 -0.38
N ASP A 148 -5.77 7.42 -0.48
CA ASP A 148 -6.74 7.74 -1.52
C ASP A 148 -7.06 9.23 -1.68
N PRO A 149 -7.29 10.05 -0.63
CA PRO A 149 -7.55 11.48 -0.82
C PRO A 149 -6.33 12.26 -1.34
N TYR A 150 -5.11 11.83 -0.99
CA TYR A 150 -3.88 12.46 -1.48
C TYR A 150 -3.52 12.00 -2.89
N SER A 151 -3.74 10.72 -3.20
CA SER A 151 -3.46 10.14 -4.50
C SER A 151 -4.51 10.51 -5.55
N PHE A 152 -5.74 10.84 -5.15
CA PHE A 152 -6.83 11.19 -6.06
C PHE A 152 -6.44 12.27 -7.09
N ARG A 153 -5.59 13.23 -6.71
CA ARG A 153 -5.10 14.28 -7.61
C ARG A 153 -4.36 13.74 -8.83
N LYS A 154 -3.52 12.72 -8.65
CA LYS A 154 -2.75 12.08 -9.73
C LYS A 154 -3.65 11.13 -10.53
N GLU A 155 -4.63 10.53 -9.85
CA GLU A 155 -5.43 9.41 -10.35
C GLU A 155 -6.66 9.85 -11.14
N ILE A 156 -7.13 11.09 -10.97
CA ILE A 156 -8.38 11.57 -11.60
C ILE A 156 -8.39 11.47 -13.13
N HIS A 157 -7.22 11.47 -13.78
CA HIS A 157 -7.10 11.38 -15.25
C HIS A 157 -6.86 9.95 -15.75
N ILE A 158 -6.67 9.01 -14.84
CA ILE A 158 -6.45 7.60 -15.16
C ILE A 158 -7.83 6.94 -15.22
N ALA A 159 -8.25 6.54 -16.43
CA ALA A 159 -9.45 5.75 -16.60
C ALA A 159 -9.35 4.46 -15.75
N ASP A 160 -10.47 4.07 -15.12
CA ASP A 160 -10.56 2.89 -14.25
C ASP A 160 -9.63 2.91 -13.01
N SER A 161 -9.27 4.11 -12.53
CA SER A 161 -8.51 4.26 -11.29
C SER A 161 -9.27 3.75 -10.07
N VAL A 162 -8.55 3.00 -9.23
CA VAL A 162 -9.06 2.31 -8.05
C VAL A 162 -8.93 3.23 -6.82
N ASN A 163 -9.92 4.08 -6.59
CA ASN A 163 -9.88 5.07 -5.50
C ASN A 163 -11.23 5.19 -4.78
N SER A 164 -11.23 5.23 -3.45
CA SER A 164 -12.46 5.35 -2.65
C SER A 164 -13.24 6.65 -2.90
N VAL A 165 -12.59 7.75 -3.31
CA VAL A 165 -13.29 9.00 -3.66
C VAL A 165 -14.19 8.77 -4.89
N TRP A 166 -13.69 8.11 -5.93
CA TRP A 166 -14.49 7.73 -7.10
C TRP A 166 -15.63 6.79 -6.73
N LEU A 167 -15.34 5.79 -5.90
CA LEU A 167 -16.34 4.84 -5.41
C LEU A 167 -17.49 5.57 -4.68
N LEU A 168 -17.18 6.46 -3.76
CA LEU A 168 -18.17 7.21 -2.99
C LEU A 168 -18.98 8.16 -3.89
N MET A 169 -18.34 8.85 -4.84
CA MET A 169 -19.03 9.69 -5.82
C MET A 169 -20.02 8.88 -6.65
N TYR A 170 -19.61 7.70 -7.14
CA TYR A 170 -20.44 6.85 -7.98
C TYR A 170 -21.58 6.18 -7.19
N ARG A 171 -21.26 5.53 -6.08
CA ARG A 171 -22.21 4.70 -5.30
C ARG A 171 -23.27 5.53 -4.59
N GLU A 172 -22.94 6.77 -4.22
CA GLU A 172 -23.80 7.63 -3.40
C GLU A 172 -24.22 8.92 -4.10
N GLY A 173 -23.78 9.15 -5.34
CA GLY A 173 -24.10 10.36 -6.10
C GLY A 173 -23.52 11.64 -5.48
N LEU A 174 -22.43 11.51 -4.71
CA LEU A 174 -21.79 12.63 -4.03
C LEU A 174 -20.98 13.49 -5.01
N LYS A 175 -20.96 14.81 -4.76
CA LYS A 175 -19.97 15.68 -5.38
C LYS A 175 -18.61 15.45 -4.74
N LEU A 176 -17.54 15.82 -5.44
CA LEU A 176 -16.16 15.61 -5.00
C LEU A 176 -15.89 16.03 -3.55
N GLN A 177 -16.29 17.25 -3.16
CA GLN A 177 -16.04 17.73 -1.79
C GLN A 177 -16.81 16.91 -0.74
N ASP A 178 -18.05 16.50 -1.04
CA ASP A 178 -18.86 15.70 -0.13
C ASP A 178 -18.29 14.27 0.00
N ALA A 179 -17.77 13.70 -1.09
CA ALA A 179 -17.06 12.43 -1.07
C ALA A 179 -15.78 12.49 -0.23
N LEU A 180 -14.98 13.57 -0.35
CA LEU A 180 -13.80 13.80 0.48
C LEU A 180 -14.16 13.99 1.97
N ASN A 181 -15.22 14.74 2.27
CA ASN A 181 -15.70 14.92 3.65
C ASN A 181 -16.17 13.60 4.27
N LYS A 182 -16.86 12.77 3.48
CA LYS A 182 -17.27 11.43 3.91
C LYS A 182 -16.05 10.53 4.13
N LEU A 183 -15.09 10.52 3.22
CA LEU A 183 -13.86 9.74 3.38
C LEU A 183 -13.06 10.18 4.61
N ALA A 184 -13.00 11.48 4.92
CA ALA A 184 -12.38 11.97 6.15
C ALA A 184 -13.08 11.45 7.42
N THR A 185 -14.41 11.29 7.37
CA THR A 185 -15.18 10.67 8.47
C THR A 185 -14.79 9.19 8.63
N LEU A 186 -14.69 8.45 7.52
CA LEU A 186 -14.29 7.04 7.52
C LEU A 186 -12.83 6.84 8.01
N VAL A 187 -11.91 7.74 7.63
CA VAL A 187 -10.54 7.76 8.16
C VAL A 187 -10.56 7.90 9.69
N ALA A 188 -11.31 8.87 10.21
CA ALA A 188 -11.41 9.08 11.65
C ALA A 188 -12.11 7.93 12.39
N GLU A 189 -13.09 7.27 11.75
CA GLU A 189 -13.72 6.06 12.28
C GLU A 189 -12.73 4.89 12.37
N ASN A 190 -11.93 4.67 11.31
CA ASN A 190 -10.90 3.64 11.31
C ASN A 190 -9.83 3.88 12.38
N GLU A 191 -9.40 5.12 12.59
CA GLU A 191 -8.49 5.48 13.68
C GLU A 191 -9.07 5.13 15.06
N ARG A 192 -10.35 5.46 15.30
CA ARG A 192 -11.05 5.06 16.54
C ARG A 192 -11.14 3.54 16.68
N ASN A 193 -11.40 2.82 15.60
CA ASN A 193 -11.44 1.36 15.60
C ASN A 193 -10.07 0.75 15.94
N LEU A 194 -8.99 1.29 15.39
CA LEU A 194 -7.61 0.89 15.70
C LEU A 194 -7.31 1.09 17.19
N MET A 195 -7.60 2.28 17.74
CA MET A 195 -7.38 2.58 19.16
C MET A 195 -8.23 1.68 20.07
N ALA A 196 -9.49 1.44 19.72
CA ALA A 196 -10.37 0.56 20.49
C ALA A 196 -9.89 -0.91 20.45
N ALA A 197 -9.38 -1.38 19.30
CA ALA A 197 -8.82 -2.71 19.16
C ALA A 197 -7.53 -2.86 19.98
N ARG A 198 -6.64 -1.86 19.93
CA ARG A 198 -5.46 -1.76 20.80
C ARG A 198 -5.83 -1.91 22.27
N ASP A 199 -6.80 -1.12 22.74
CA ASP A 199 -7.19 -1.14 24.15
C ASP A 199 -7.70 -2.52 24.58
N ARG A 200 -8.43 -3.23 23.69
CA ARG A 200 -8.84 -4.63 23.91
C ARG A 200 -7.66 -5.58 23.96
N VAL A 201 -6.66 -5.45 23.07
CA VAL A 201 -5.42 -6.27 23.11
C VAL A 201 -4.68 -6.06 24.42
N LEU A 202 -4.48 -4.81 24.84
CA LEU A 202 -3.71 -4.46 26.02
C LEU A 202 -4.40 -4.88 27.33
N ALA A 203 -5.74 -4.91 27.36
CA ALA A 203 -6.52 -5.46 28.47
C ALA A 203 -6.67 -7.00 28.42
N GLY A 204 -6.36 -7.61 27.27
CA GLY A 204 -6.52 -9.03 27.01
C GLY A 204 -5.39 -9.91 27.56
N PRO A 205 -5.48 -11.24 27.37
CA PRO A 205 -4.52 -12.21 27.91
C PRO A 205 -3.11 -12.04 27.33
N LEU A 206 -2.99 -11.52 26.11
CA LEU A 206 -1.71 -11.24 25.45
C LEU A 206 -1.12 -9.88 25.85
N GLY A 207 -1.91 -9.02 26.49
CA GLY A 207 -1.57 -7.61 26.68
C GLY A 207 -0.29 -7.36 27.47
N ASN A 208 0.15 -8.28 28.33
CA ASN A 208 1.39 -8.13 29.09
C ASN A 208 2.64 -8.71 28.41
N ARG A 209 2.51 -9.37 27.26
CA ARG A 209 3.68 -9.90 26.54
C ARG A 209 4.43 -8.77 25.85
N ALA A 210 5.76 -8.78 25.98
CA ALA A 210 6.61 -7.74 25.42
C ALA A 210 6.59 -7.71 23.88
N ASP A 211 6.58 -8.88 23.24
CA ASP A 211 6.51 -9.03 21.78
C ASP A 211 5.20 -8.44 21.21
N VAL A 212 4.07 -8.73 21.84
CA VAL A 212 2.76 -8.20 21.45
C VAL A 212 2.69 -6.70 21.67
N ARG A 213 3.18 -6.16 22.80
CA ARG A 213 3.20 -4.71 23.04
C ARG A 213 4.06 -3.96 22.02
N ALA A 214 5.21 -4.51 21.66
CA ALA A 214 6.06 -3.94 20.61
C ALA A 214 5.33 -3.93 19.27
N TYR A 215 4.71 -5.05 18.89
CA TYR A 215 3.95 -5.13 17.64
C TYR A 215 2.74 -4.17 17.60
N VAL A 216 2.00 -4.07 18.70
CA VAL A 216 0.91 -3.08 18.88
C VAL A 216 1.41 -1.66 18.61
N THR A 217 2.56 -1.29 19.17
CA THR A 217 3.18 0.03 18.96
C THR A 217 3.55 0.24 17.49
N GLU A 218 4.12 -0.78 16.84
CA GLU A 218 4.50 -0.68 15.43
C GLU A 218 3.30 -0.60 14.48
N LEU A 219 2.15 -1.19 14.83
CA LEU A 219 0.92 -0.99 14.08
C LEU A 219 0.38 0.45 14.19
N GLU A 220 0.55 1.10 15.35
CA GLU A 220 0.27 2.54 15.50
C GLU A 220 1.25 3.39 14.68
N HIS A 221 2.54 3.03 14.66
CA HIS A 221 3.54 3.69 13.81
C HIS A 221 3.29 3.49 12.32
N LEU A 222 2.80 2.32 11.90
CA LEU A 222 2.41 2.06 10.53
C LEU A 222 1.29 3.03 10.08
N ALA A 223 0.25 3.18 10.90
CA ALA A 223 -0.87 4.07 10.59
C ALA A 223 -0.47 5.56 10.63
N SER A 224 0.19 5.99 11.70
CA SER A 224 0.59 7.40 11.88
C SER A 224 1.70 7.81 10.91
N GLY A 225 2.69 6.94 10.68
CA GLY A 225 3.75 7.15 9.70
C GLY A 225 3.22 7.24 8.27
N ASN A 226 2.17 6.48 7.95
CA ASN A 226 1.48 6.60 6.67
C ASN A 226 0.83 8.00 6.50
N ALA A 227 0.13 8.50 7.52
CA ALA A 227 -0.44 9.85 7.50
C ALA A 227 0.63 10.94 7.40
N GLU A 228 1.71 10.79 8.16
CA GLU A 228 2.86 11.69 8.14
C GLU A 228 3.49 11.76 6.74
N PHE A 229 3.76 10.61 6.14
CA PHE A 229 4.36 10.52 4.80
C PHE A 229 3.50 11.24 3.75
N HIS A 230 2.19 11.03 3.75
CA HIS A 230 1.28 11.67 2.80
C HIS A 230 1.20 13.20 2.99
N ALA A 231 1.33 13.68 4.22
CA ALA A 231 1.35 15.12 4.52
C ALA A 231 2.61 15.84 4.01
N ILE A 232 3.74 15.14 3.86
CA ILE A 232 5.05 15.78 3.52
C ILE A 232 5.62 15.36 2.17
N SER A 233 5.14 14.26 1.59
CA SER A 233 5.77 13.66 0.41
C SER A 233 5.54 14.48 -0.86
N THR A 234 6.63 14.79 -1.57
CA THR A 234 6.57 15.43 -2.89
C THR A 234 5.88 14.56 -3.93
N ARG A 235 5.66 13.25 -3.67
CA ARG A 235 4.89 12.36 -4.54
C ARG A 235 3.45 12.85 -4.74
N TYR A 236 2.83 13.46 -3.73
CA TYR A 236 1.42 13.89 -3.77
C TYR A 236 1.26 15.40 -3.99
N HIS A 237 2.30 16.17 -3.67
CA HIS A 237 2.25 17.64 -3.68
C HIS A 237 3.16 18.31 -4.72
N GLY A 238 3.96 17.53 -5.45
CA GLY A 238 4.94 18.02 -6.42
C GLY A 238 6.28 18.42 -5.79
N ARG A 239 7.29 18.67 -6.65
CA ARG A 239 8.68 18.93 -6.21
C ARG A 239 8.84 20.23 -5.42
N ASP A 240 8.04 21.25 -5.73
CA ASP A 240 8.06 22.55 -5.02
C ASP A 240 7.53 22.45 -3.58
N PHE A 241 7.02 21.27 -3.20
CA PHE A 241 6.59 20.96 -1.85
C PHE A 241 7.70 20.44 -0.95
N LYS A 242 8.93 20.27 -1.47
CA LYS A 242 10.05 19.76 -0.69
C LYS A 242 10.28 20.59 0.58
N GLY A 243 10.30 19.91 1.74
CA GLY A 243 10.49 20.54 3.04
C GLY A 243 9.24 21.23 3.61
N LYS A 244 8.06 21.04 3.00
CA LYS A 244 6.78 21.57 3.48
C LYS A 244 5.90 20.45 4.04
N ARG A 245 4.82 20.84 4.72
CA ARG A 245 3.78 19.95 5.26
C ARG A 245 2.41 20.47 4.87
N PHE A 246 1.56 19.60 4.33
CA PHE A 246 0.17 19.92 4.00
C PHE A 246 -0.71 19.55 5.18
N ILE A 247 -1.35 20.53 5.79
CA ILE A 247 -2.32 20.32 6.88
C ILE A 247 -3.73 20.56 6.39
N SER A 248 -3.95 21.71 5.75
CA SER A 248 -5.23 22.15 5.23
C SER A 248 -5.01 23.27 4.22
N GLY A 249 -5.94 23.42 3.28
CA GLY A 249 -5.93 24.50 2.31
C GLY A 249 -6.79 24.17 1.11
N GLU A 250 -6.98 25.14 0.24
CA GLU A 250 -7.61 24.91 -1.04
C GLU A 250 -6.67 24.14 -1.96
N VAL A 251 -7.17 23.08 -2.58
CA VAL A 251 -6.41 22.26 -3.52
C VAL A 251 -7.12 22.28 -4.86
N THR A 252 -6.49 22.92 -5.85
CA THR A 252 -6.91 22.72 -7.24
C THR A 252 -6.41 21.35 -7.71
N ILE A 253 -7.35 20.49 -8.11
CA ILE A 253 -7.01 19.21 -8.73
C ILE A 253 -6.50 19.48 -10.15
N ARG A 254 -5.25 19.12 -10.41
CA ARG A 254 -4.56 19.18 -11.70
C ARG A 254 -3.81 17.87 -11.90
N ALA A 255 -3.66 17.46 -13.15
CA ALA A 255 -2.82 16.31 -13.48
C ALA A 255 -1.39 16.56 -12.97
N LEU A 256 -0.81 15.61 -12.24
CA LEU A 256 0.61 15.58 -11.95
C LEU A 256 1.28 14.62 -12.94
N PRO A 257 2.53 14.87 -13.37
CA PRO A 257 3.25 13.95 -14.23
C PRO A 257 3.47 12.60 -13.52
N SER A 258 3.34 11.52 -14.27
CA SER A 258 3.66 10.16 -13.86
C SER A 258 5.16 9.98 -13.55
N THR A 259 5.50 8.90 -12.84
CA THR A 259 6.91 8.56 -12.53
C THR A 259 7.76 8.41 -13.79
N ASP A 260 7.19 7.86 -14.88
CA ASP A 260 7.88 7.71 -16.17
C ASP A 260 8.14 9.04 -16.87
N GLU A 261 7.17 9.96 -16.83
CA GLU A 261 7.34 11.32 -17.38
C GLU A 261 8.40 12.11 -16.60
N VAL A 262 8.41 11.97 -15.26
CA VAL A 262 9.46 12.54 -14.42
C VAL A 262 10.83 11.96 -14.78
N ALA A 263 10.95 10.64 -14.90
CA ALA A 263 12.21 9.99 -15.25
C ALA A 263 12.68 10.33 -16.67
N ALA A 264 11.77 10.44 -17.64
CA ALA A 264 12.07 10.83 -19.01
C ALA A 264 12.61 12.26 -19.07
N ALA A 265 12.03 13.19 -18.33
CA ALA A 265 12.48 14.57 -18.29
C ALA A 265 13.81 14.74 -17.56
N ASP A 266 14.02 14.00 -16.46
CA ASP A 266 15.31 13.98 -15.75
C ASP A 266 16.42 13.47 -16.68
N ARG A 267 16.16 12.40 -17.46
CA ARG A 267 17.09 11.90 -18.51
C ARG A 267 17.35 12.93 -19.62
N ALA A 268 16.33 13.71 -19.98
CA ALA A 268 16.44 14.76 -20.98
C ALA A 268 17.08 16.06 -20.45
N GLY A 269 17.36 16.16 -19.15
CA GLY A 269 17.84 17.38 -18.52
C GLY A 269 16.82 18.52 -18.52
N VAL A 270 15.54 18.21 -18.78
CA VAL A 270 14.43 19.16 -18.83
C VAL A 270 13.72 19.12 -17.48
N ARG A 271 13.37 20.27 -16.91
CA ARG A 271 12.46 20.31 -15.76
C ARG A 271 11.03 20.10 -16.26
N PRO A 272 10.31 19.03 -15.89
CA PRO A 272 8.87 18.98 -16.12
C PRO A 272 8.21 20.18 -15.47
N ALA A 273 7.29 20.82 -16.17
CA ALA A 273 6.37 21.77 -15.55
C ALA A 273 5.51 21.05 -14.50
N ASN A 274 5.27 21.72 -13.38
CA ASN A 274 4.39 21.23 -12.30
C ASN A 274 2.91 21.32 -12.69
#